data_AF-A0A5N6TEE8-F1
#
_entry.id   AF-A0A5N6TEE8-F1
#
_cell.length_a   1.000
_cell.length_b   1.000
_cell.length_c   1.000
_cell.angle_alpha   90.00
_cell.angle_beta   90.00
_cell.angle_gamma   90.00
#
_symmetry.space_group_name_H-M   'P 1'
#
loop_
_entity.id
_entity.type
_entity.pdbx_description
1 polymer ?
#
loop_
_entity_poly.entity_id
_entity_poly.type
_entity_poly.pdbx_seq_one_letter_code
_entity_poly.pdbx_strand_id
1 'polypeptide(L)'
;MTTESNILLKLLSNIREDGAFSDVEVRCESPGFQVHRCIVCPQPTFFDKAMKSRFQEVESKEIVIYDDPFIMAKTFDFLYRADDDDSVEMSLDDVTHPEVTQQQNHIEGEQAPATVELSDCNVSRPLLSPNGTSAQTNAKVYAVADNYVIEELKDLSRKKLESRLKSQWSDTEFIPLIEYAYGPASPPQ
;
A
#
# COMPACT_ATOMS: atom_id res chain seq x y z
N MET A 1 -6.85 12.75 -27.95
CA MET A 1 -6.31 13.32 -26.70
C MET A 1 -5.90 12.24 -25.68
N THR A 2 -6.08 10.95 -25.94
CA THR A 2 -5.88 9.87 -24.94
C THR A 2 -4.46 9.30 -24.89
N THR A 3 -3.72 9.28 -26.01
CA THR A 3 -2.40 8.65 -26.08
C THR A 3 -1.33 9.39 -25.27
N GLU A 4 -1.31 10.72 -25.31
CA GLU A 4 -0.31 11.53 -24.60
C GLU A 4 -0.51 11.48 -23.08
N SER A 5 -1.77 11.48 -22.62
CA SER A 5 -2.11 11.31 -21.20
C SER A 5 -1.63 9.95 -20.68
N ASN A 6 -1.79 8.87 -21.46
CA ASN A 6 -1.38 7.53 -21.05
C ASN A 6 0.15 7.38 -20.98
N ILE A 7 0.90 8.05 -21.86
CA ILE A 7 2.37 8.05 -21.80
C ILE A 7 2.85 8.77 -20.54
N LEU A 8 2.26 9.92 -20.21
CA LEU A 8 2.61 10.65 -18.99
C LEU A 8 2.30 9.85 -17.73
N LEU A 9 1.10 9.25 -17.62
CA LEU A 9 0.73 8.44 -16.46
C LEU A 9 1.65 7.22 -16.29
N LYS A 10 2.05 6.58 -17.40
CA LYS A 10 3.03 5.48 -17.36
C LYS A 10 4.39 5.95 -16.86
N LEU A 11 4.86 7.12 -17.32
CA LEU A 11 6.11 7.71 -16.82
C LEU A 11 6.03 8.01 -15.32
N LEU A 12 4.93 8.60 -14.86
CA LEU A 12 4.69 8.90 -13.44
C LEU A 12 4.65 7.63 -12.58
N SER A 13 4.00 6.56 -13.08
CA SER A 13 4.00 5.26 -12.39
C SER A 13 5.42 4.71 -12.24
N ASN A 14 6.24 4.77 -13.29
CA ASN A 14 7.59 4.24 -13.26
C ASN A 14 8.46 4.98 -12.23
N ILE A 15 8.48 6.33 -12.26
CA ILE A 15 9.29 7.12 -11.31
C ILE A 15 8.86 6.91 -9.85
N ARG A 16 7.59 6.54 -9.63
CA ARG A 16 7.08 6.21 -8.31
C ARG A 16 7.61 4.86 -7.83
N GLU A 17 7.62 3.86 -8.70
CA GLU A 17 8.03 2.49 -8.37
C GLU A 17 9.54 2.38 -8.16
N ASP A 18 10.35 3.06 -8.98
CA ASP A 18 11.80 3.03 -8.88
C ASP A 18 12.38 4.11 -7.95
N GLY A 19 11.58 5.13 -7.60
CA GLY A 19 11.98 6.26 -6.76
C GLY A 19 12.95 7.24 -7.44
N ALA A 20 13.16 7.14 -8.76
CA ALA A 20 14.06 8.01 -9.51
C ALA A 20 13.60 9.46 -9.42
N PHE A 21 14.51 10.36 -9.05
CA PHE A 21 14.27 11.80 -8.84
C PHE A 21 13.39 12.16 -7.63
N SER A 22 13.13 11.21 -6.74
CA SER A 22 12.50 11.49 -5.46
C SER A 22 13.31 12.51 -4.65
N ASP A 23 12.61 13.41 -3.97
CA ASP A 23 13.17 14.50 -3.18
C ASP A 23 12.66 14.49 -1.73
N VAL A 24 11.92 13.44 -1.36
CA VAL A 24 11.40 13.16 -0.03
C VAL A 24 11.25 11.66 0.19
N GLU A 25 11.54 11.24 1.42
CA GLU A 25 11.13 9.94 1.95
C GLU A 25 9.97 10.09 2.96
N VAL A 26 8.91 9.31 2.78
CA VAL A 26 7.82 9.19 3.77
C VAL A 26 7.93 7.84 4.47
N ARG A 27 8.13 7.84 5.78
CA ARG A 27 8.24 6.63 6.60
C ARG A 27 6.95 6.36 7.36
N CYS A 28 6.27 5.26 7.03
CA CYS A 28 5.27 4.61 7.90
C CYS A 28 5.94 3.57 8.79
N GLU A 29 6.51 2.56 8.13
CA GLU A 29 7.28 1.44 8.66
C GLU A 29 8.46 1.21 7.71
N SER A 30 9.40 0.32 8.05
CA SER A 30 10.50 -0.01 7.14
C SER A 30 10.04 -1.03 6.10
N PRO A 31 10.26 -0.82 4.78
CA PRO A 31 10.93 0.33 4.16
C PRO A 31 10.00 1.54 3.90
N GLY A 32 10.58 2.74 3.85
CA GLY A 32 9.87 3.99 3.54
C GLY A 32 9.54 4.17 2.05
N PHE A 33 8.73 5.19 1.75
CA PHE A 33 8.29 5.54 0.39
C PHE A 33 9.12 6.70 -0.15
N GLN A 34 9.83 6.48 -1.25
CA GLN A 34 10.49 7.53 -2.02
C GLN A 34 9.46 8.23 -2.91
N VAL A 35 9.19 9.51 -2.65
CA VAL A 35 8.14 10.27 -3.36
C VAL A 35 8.63 11.63 -3.85
N HIS A 36 7.82 12.27 -4.69
CA HIS A 36 8.13 13.54 -5.34
C HIS A 36 7.24 14.64 -4.77
N ARG A 37 7.85 15.67 -4.17
CA ARG A 37 7.13 16.81 -3.56
C ARG A 37 6.20 17.49 -4.55
N CYS A 38 6.62 17.64 -5.80
CA CYS A 38 5.81 18.27 -6.85
C CYS A 38 4.53 17.48 -7.18
N ILE A 39 4.44 16.21 -6.79
CA ILE A 39 3.27 15.34 -6.99
C ILE A 39 2.47 15.20 -5.70
N VAL A 40 3.14 15.00 -4.56
CA VAL A 40 2.46 14.71 -3.29
C VAL A 40 2.05 15.94 -2.49
N CYS A 41 2.60 17.12 -2.74
CA CYS A 41 2.21 18.35 -2.01
C CYS A 41 0.99 19.10 -2.58
N PRO A 42 0.70 19.10 -3.90
CA PRO A 42 -0.41 19.89 -4.44
C PRO A 42 -1.81 19.54 -3.93
N GLN A 43 -2.09 18.25 -3.67
CA GLN A 43 -3.41 17.80 -3.25
C GLN A 43 -3.57 17.77 -1.72
N PRO A 44 -2.82 16.92 -0.98
CA PRO A 44 -2.97 16.82 0.47
C PRO A 44 -2.30 18.00 1.17
N THR A 45 -3.11 18.76 1.92
CA THR A 45 -2.63 19.92 2.69
C THR A 45 -1.62 19.54 3.77
N PHE A 46 -1.60 18.27 4.20
CA PHE A 46 -0.65 17.75 5.17
C PHE A 46 0.79 17.79 4.64
N PHE A 47 1.07 17.16 3.49
CA PHE A 47 2.43 17.12 2.93
C PHE A 47 2.88 18.52 2.52
N ASP A 48 1.97 19.35 2.01
CA ASP A 48 2.28 20.76 1.71
C ASP A 48 2.76 21.53 2.93
N LYS A 49 2.03 21.40 4.05
CA LYS A 49 2.38 22.06 5.31
C LYS A 49 3.67 21.51 5.90
N ALA A 50 3.83 20.19 5.95
CA ALA A 50 5.05 19.55 6.42
C ALA A 50 6.27 20.09 5.65
N MET A 51 6.16 20.17 4.31
CA MET A 51 7.26 20.54 3.42
C MET A 51 7.48 22.04 3.19
N LYS A 52 6.56 22.90 3.61
CA LYS A 52 6.71 24.36 3.57
C LYS A 52 6.97 24.97 4.94
N SER A 53 6.84 24.19 6.00
CA SER A 53 7.06 24.66 7.35
C SER A 53 8.54 24.98 7.61
N ARG A 54 8.83 25.67 8.72
CA ARG A 54 10.20 25.83 9.24
C ARG A 54 10.61 24.64 10.14
N PHE A 55 9.90 23.52 10.06
CA PHE A 55 10.19 22.33 10.84
C PHE A 55 11.28 21.49 10.15
N GLN A 56 11.79 20.48 10.86
CA GLN A 56 13.00 19.74 10.49
C GLN A 56 12.85 18.93 9.18
N GLU A 57 11.61 18.68 8.75
CA GLU A 57 11.23 17.88 7.57
C GLU A 57 11.76 18.47 6.26
N VAL A 58 11.89 19.80 6.17
CA VAL A 58 12.42 20.46 4.96
C VAL A 58 13.93 20.20 4.80
N GLU A 59 14.66 20.13 5.90
CA GLU A 59 16.10 19.88 5.91
C GLU A 59 16.42 18.38 5.89
N SER A 60 15.65 17.58 6.63
CA SER A 60 15.80 16.12 6.67
C SER A 60 15.31 15.42 5.41
N LYS A 61 14.42 16.06 4.64
CA LYS A 61 13.70 15.46 3.50
C LYS A 61 12.95 14.19 3.88
N GLU A 62 12.52 14.11 5.12
CA GLU A 62 11.93 12.92 5.71
C GLU A 62 10.66 13.30 6.47
N ILE A 63 9.57 12.59 6.17
CA ILE A 63 8.29 12.73 6.89
C ILE A 63 7.96 11.39 7.53
N VAL A 64 7.74 11.39 8.84
CA VAL A 64 7.26 10.20 9.56
C VAL A 64 5.75 10.28 9.74
N ILE A 65 5.05 9.22 9.35
CA ILE A 65 3.60 9.04 9.53
C ILE A 65 3.35 7.67 10.18
N TYR A 66 2.14 7.44 10.68
CA TYR A 66 1.81 6.23 11.46
C TYR A 66 0.62 5.46 10.89
N ASP A 67 0.25 5.76 9.63
CA ASP A 67 -0.80 5.07 8.91
C ASP A 67 -0.32 3.71 8.36
N ASP A 68 -1.27 2.84 8.05
CA ASP A 68 -1.02 1.52 7.48
C ASP A 68 -0.21 1.62 6.17
N PRO A 69 0.96 0.96 6.06
CA PRO A 69 1.81 1.07 4.87
C PRO A 69 1.14 0.61 3.58
N PHE A 70 0.26 -0.39 3.63
CA PHE A 70 -0.45 -0.86 2.46
C PHE A 70 -1.49 0.16 1.99
N ILE A 71 -2.15 0.85 2.92
CA ILE A 71 -3.10 1.92 2.59
C ILE A 71 -2.37 3.17 2.08
N MET A 72 -1.22 3.51 2.66
CA MET A 72 -0.38 4.60 2.17
C MET A 72 0.21 4.32 0.79
N ALA A 73 0.59 3.08 0.50
CA ALA A 73 0.98 2.66 -0.84
C ALA A 73 -0.15 3.00 -1.84
N LYS A 74 -1.39 2.55 -1.59
CA LYS A 74 -2.55 2.89 -2.44
C LYS A 74 -2.79 4.39 -2.57
N THR A 75 -2.62 5.13 -1.49
CA THR A 75 -2.74 6.60 -1.51
C THR A 75 -1.71 7.21 -2.45
N PHE A 76 -0.46 6.75 -2.40
CA PHE A 76 0.57 7.20 -3.35
C PHE A 76 0.33 6.67 -4.77
N ASP A 77 -0.22 5.46 -4.97
CA ASP A 77 -0.60 4.95 -6.31
C ASP A 77 -1.55 5.94 -6.97
N PHE A 78 -2.59 6.31 -6.23
CA PHE A 78 -3.60 7.25 -6.68
C PHE A 78 -3.01 8.60 -7.07
N LEU A 79 -2.13 9.18 -6.25
CA LEU A 79 -1.54 10.50 -6.52
C LEU A 79 -0.71 10.56 -7.81
N TYR A 80 -0.19 9.43 -8.30
CA TYR A 80 0.62 9.37 -9.53
C TYR A 80 -0.17 8.89 -10.75
N ARG A 81 -1.17 8.03 -10.55
CA ARG A 81 -1.93 7.40 -11.63
C ARG A 81 -3.27 8.11 -11.89
N ALA A 82 -3.78 8.88 -10.93
CA ALA A 82 -5.11 9.50 -10.95
C ALA A 82 -6.27 8.52 -11.23
N ASP A 83 -5.99 7.22 -11.11
CA ASP A 83 -6.91 6.12 -11.29
C ASP A 83 -6.38 4.95 -10.46
N ASP A 84 -7.20 4.46 -9.53
CA ASP A 84 -6.96 3.17 -8.89
C ASP A 84 -7.59 2.07 -9.76
N ASP A 85 -7.35 2.03 -11.07
CA ASP A 85 -7.83 0.89 -11.84
C ASP A 85 -7.09 -0.34 -11.30
N ASP A 86 -7.83 -1.28 -10.71
CA ASP A 86 -7.30 -2.52 -10.13
C ASP A 86 -6.70 -3.43 -11.24
N SER A 87 -6.61 -2.95 -12.48
CA SER A 87 -5.95 -3.57 -13.62
C SER A 87 -4.43 -3.33 -13.63
N VAL A 88 -3.72 -3.81 -12.61
CA VAL A 88 -2.32 -4.18 -12.83
C VAL A 88 -2.31 -5.57 -13.47
N GLU A 89 -2.39 -5.61 -14.81
CA GLU A 89 -1.86 -6.76 -15.54
C GLU A 89 -0.36 -6.79 -15.30
N MET A 90 0.07 -7.69 -14.42
CA MET A 90 1.46 -8.10 -14.33
C MET A 90 1.82 -8.75 -15.67
N SER A 91 2.53 -8.03 -16.53
CA SER A 91 3.15 -8.61 -17.72
C SER A 91 4.14 -9.68 -17.25
N LEU A 92 3.76 -10.94 -17.41
CA LEU A 92 4.62 -12.11 -17.26
C LEU A 92 5.56 -12.18 -18.46
N ASP A 93 6.59 -11.33 -18.49
CA ASP A 93 7.70 -11.53 -19.43
C ASP A 93 8.74 -12.44 -18.78
N ASP A 94 8.60 -13.72 -19.12
CA ASP A 94 9.68 -14.61 -19.57
C ASP A 94 11.00 -14.59 -18.76
N VAL A 95 11.10 -15.52 -17.80
CA VAL A 95 12.39 -16.06 -17.39
C VAL A 95 12.38 -17.55 -17.70
N THR A 96 12.73 -17.89 -18.95
CA THR A 96 13.30 -19.19 -19.27
C THR A 96 14.45 -19.50 -18.30
N HIS A 97 14.20 -20.48 -17.42
CA HIS A 97 15.22 -21.20 -16.68
C HIS A 97 16.24 -21.84 -17.64
N PRO A 98 17.55 -21.77 -17.34
CA PRO A 98 18.46 -22.86 -17.62
C PRO A 98 18.75 -23.61 -16.32
N GLU A 99 18.32 -24.86 -16.35
CA GLU A 99 18.82 -26.07 -15.69
C GLU A 99 19.77 -25.96 -14.48
N VAL A 100 19.27 -26.56 -13.41
CA VAL A 100 19.96 -27.11 -12.25
C VAL A 100 21.09 -28.06 -12.70
N THR A 101 22.32 -27.81 -12.26
CA THR A 101 23.32 -28.89 -12.10
C THR A 101 23.57 -29.12 -10.61
N GLN A 102 23.11 -30.27 -10.13
CA GLN A 102 23.36 -30.79 -8.78
C GLN A 102 24.81 -31.25 -8.69
N GLN A 103 25.55 -30.79 -7.68
CA GLN A 103 26.69 -31.55 -7.14
C GLN A 103 26.67 -31.45 -5.60
N GLN A 104 26.31 -32.59 -4.99
CA GLN A 104 26.44 -32.88 -3.56
C GLN A 104 27.90 -32.80 -3.12
N ASN A 105 28.12 -32.31 -1.89
CA ASN A 105 29.16 -32.84 -1.00
C ASN A 105 28.70 -32.77 0.46
N HIS A 106 28.82 -33.92 1.12
CA HIS A 106 28.62 -34.27 2.53
C HIS A 106 29.94 -33.99 3.29
N ILE A 107 29.99 -33.56 4.57
CA ILE A 107 30.19 -34.42 5.76
C ILE A 107 30.37 -33.56 7.05
N GLU A 108 29.63 -33.96 8.11
CA GLU A 108 29.86 -34.06 9.60
C GLU A 108 30.38 -32.91 10.52
N GLY A 109 29.74 -32.79 11.71
CA GLY A 109 30.39 -32.39 12.98
C GLY A 109 29.56 -31.69 14.09
N GLU A 110 29.11 -32.46 15.10
CA GLU A 110 29.04 -32.15 16.57
C GLU A 110 27.93 -31.30 17.27
N GLN A 111 27.07 -32.05 18.00
CA GLN A 111 26.53 -31.95 19.39
C GLN A 111 25.98 -30.65 20.07
N ALA A 112 24.78 -30.81 20.66
CA ALA A 112 23.87 -29.88 21.39
C ALA A 112 24.19 -29.77 22.92
N PRO A 113 23.41 -29.09 23.85
CA PRO A 113 21.95 -28.82 23.86
C PRO A 113 21.40 -27.51 24.54
N ALA A 114 20.06 -27.30 24.36
CA ALA A 114 19.05 -26.58 25.21
C ALA A 114 19.24 -25.07 25.47
N THR A 115 18.25 -24.15 25.48
CA THR A 115 16.77 -24.14 25.57
C THR A 115 16.36 -22.67 25.37
N VAL A 116 15.33 -22.37 24.56
CA VAL A 116 14.32 -21.32 24.84
C VAL A 116 13.17 -21.50 23.85
N GLU A 117 12.02 -21.87 24.40
CA GLU A 117 10.76 -21.88 23.69
C GLU A 117 10.25 -20.45 23.57
N LEU A 118 9.98 -20.00 22.34
CA LEU A 118 8.98 -18.98 22.09
C LEU A 118 8.12 -19.48 20.92
N SER A 119 6.87 -19.73 21.26
CA SER A 119 5.79 -20.11 20.38
C SER A 119 5.47 -18.95 19.44
N ASP A 120 5.95 -19.00 18.22
CA ASP A 120 5.46 -18.15 17.14
C ASP A 120 4.09 -18.67 16.70
N CYS A 121 3.04 -18.08 17.28
CA CYS A 121 1.70 -18.18 16.73
C CYS A 121 1.73 -17.59 15.32
N ASN A 122 1.80 -18.51 14.37
CA ASN A 122 1.55 -18.32 12.94
C ASN A 122 0.13 -17.76 12.77
N VAL A 123 -0.04 -16.45 12.98
CA VAL A 123 -1.19 -15.71 12.50
C VAL A 123 -0.99 -15.67 11.01
N SER A 124 -1.63 -16.63 10.33
CA SER A 124 -1.80 -16.65 8.89
C SER A 124 -2.11 -15.24 8.40
N ARG A 125 -1.10 -14.55 7.87
CA ARG A 125 -1.26 -13.31 7.14
C ARG A 125 -2.27 -13.65 6.03
N PRO A 126 -3.47 -13.05 5.99
CA PRO A 126 -4.41 -13.38 4.94
C PRO A 126 -3.73 -13.06 3.61
N LEU A 127 -3.47 -14.11 2.84
CA LEU A 127 -2.97 -13.98 1.48
C LEU A 127 -4.03 -13.21 0.72
N LEU A 128 -3.76 -11.94 0.45
CA LEU A 128 -4.64 -11.03 -0.29
C LEU A 128 -4.94 -11.66 -1.66
N SER A 129 -6.23 -11.75 -1.96
CA SER A 129 -6.73 -12.22 -3.25
C SER A 129 -6.17 -11.34 -4.38
N PRO A 130 -5.73 -11.93 -5.51
CA PRO A 130 -5.13 -11.21 -6.63
C PRO A 130 -6.13 -10.34 -7.42
N ASN A 131 -7.42 -10.35 -7.10
CA ASN A 131 -8.46 -9.68 -7.89
C ASN A 131 -9.28 -8.66 -7.07
N GLY A 132 -8.71 -7.45 -6.98
CA GLY A 132 -9.38 -6.23 -6.54
C GLY A 132 -9.49 -6.03 -5.03
N THR A 133 -9.47 -4.77 -4.62
CA THR A 133 -9.48 -4.36 -3.20
C THR A 133 -10.73 -4.83 -2.46
N SER A 134 -10.56 -5.39 -1.25
CA SER A 134 -11.67 -5.79 -0.38
C SER A 134 -12.50 -4.57 0.04
N ALA A 135 -13.76 -4.78 0.46
CA ALA A 135 -14.57 -3.70 1.03
C ALA A 135 -13.87 -3.04 2.23
N GLN A 136 -13.21 -3.83 3.07
CA GLN A 136 -12.38 -3.33 4.17
C GLN A 136 -11.23 -2.44 3.69
N THR A 137 -10.55 -2.82 2.61
CA THR A 137 -9.48 -2.00 2.01
C THR A 137 -10.03 -0.64 1.57
N ASN A 138 -11.14 -0.62 0.84
CA ASN A 138 -11.75 0.63 0.38
C ASN A 138 -12.20 1.53 1.55
N ALA A 139 -12.71 0.94 2.65
CA ALA A 139 -13.04 1.70 3.85
C ALA A 139 -11.81 2.31 4.53
N LYS A 140 -10.70 1.58 4.59
CA LYS A 140 -9.43 2.10 5.13
C LYS A 140 -8.84 3.21 4.26
N VAL A 141 -8.83 3.03 2.94
CA VAL A 141 -8.40 4.08 2.00
C VAL A 141 -9.30 5.32 2.11
N TYR A 142 -10.61 5.14 2.26
CA TYR A 142 -11.53 6.27 2.52
C TYR A 142 -11.13 7.07 3.76
N ALA A 143 -10.86 6.41 4.88
CA ALA A 143 -10.48 7.08 6.12
C ALA A 143 -9.15 7.83 6.00
N VAL A 144 -8.14 7.21 5.36
CA VAL A 144 -6.86 7.87 5.09
C VAL A 144 -7.06 9.05 4.14
N ALA A 145 -7.81 8.90 3.05
CA ALA A 145 -8.08 9.97 2.12
C ALA A 145 -8.77 11.18 2.80
N ASP A 146 -9.68 10.93 3.75
CA ASP A 146 -10.31 11.98 4.56
C ASP A 146 -9.29 12.67 5.49
N ASN A 147 -8.45 11.90 6.18
CA ASN A 147 -7.40 12.43 7.06
C ASN A 147 -6.40 13.32 6.33
N TYR A 148 -6.01 12.95 5.10
CA TYR A 148 -5.07 13.71 4.27
C TYR A 148 -5.76 14.73 3.36
N VAL A 149 -7.09 14.79 3.36
CA VAL A 149 -7.91 15.71 2.55
C VAL A 149 -7.68 15.52 1.04
N ILE A 150 -7.68 14.26 0.59
CA ILE A 150 -7.57 13.86 -0.81
C ILE A 150 -8.98 13.52 -1.32
N GLU A 151 -9.76 14.55 -1.68
CA GLU A 151 -11.20 14.40 -1.97
C GLU A 151 -11.50 13.43 -3.12
N GLU A 152 -10.67 13.43 -4.17
CA GLU A 152 -10.87 12.53 -5.32
C GLU A 152 -10.71 11.05 -4.92
N LEU A 153 -9.70 10.74 -4.10
CA LEU A 153 -9.47 9.40 -3.57
C LEU A 153 -10.57 8.99 -2.57
N LYS A 154 -11.03 9.93 -1.75
CA LYS A 154 -12.13 9.71 -0.80
C LYS A 154 -13.41 9.34 -1.54
N ASP A 155 -13.77 10.10 -2.58
CA ASP A 155 -14.95 9.81 -3.39
C ASP A 155 -14.80 8.50 -4.18
N LEU A 156 -13.60 8.21 -4.72
CA LEU A 156 -13.33 6.96 -5.42
C LEU A 156 -13.47 5.74 -4.48
N SER A 157 -12.87 5.82 -3.30
CA SER A 157 -12.93 4.78 -2.28
C SER A 157 -14.35 4.51 -1.81
N ARG A 158 -15.16 5.57 -1.63
CA ARG A 158 -16.60 5.45 -1.32
C ARG A 158 -17.33 4.69 -2.43
N LYS A 159 -17.16 5.10 -3.69
CA LYS A 159 -17.83 4.46 -4.84
C LYS A 159 -17.46 2.97 -4.95
N LYS A 160 -16.18 2.63 -4.77
CA LYS A 160 -15.70 1.24 -4.76
C LYS A 160 -16.30 0.44 -3.61
N LEU A 161 -16.31 1.00 -2.40
CA LEU A 161 -16.93 0.38 -1.24
C LEU A 161 -18.42 0.09 -1.48
N GLU A 162 -19.18 1.09 -1.95
CA GLU A 162 -20.60 0.93 -2.28
C GLU A 162 -20.85 -0.15 -3.34
N SER A 163 -20.02 -0.18 -4.39
CA SER A 163 -20.13 -1.20 -5.43
C SER A 163 -19.89 -2.60 -4.87
N ARG A 164 -18.84 -2.78 -4.06
CA ARG A 164 -18.50 -4.05 -3.42
C ARG A 164 -19.58 -4.52 -2.46
N LEU A 165 -20.12 -3.61 -1.64
CA LEU A 165 -21.23 -3.92 -0.73
C LEU A 165 -22.50 -4.32 -1.49
N LYS A 166 -22.78 -3.71 -2.65
CA LYS A 166 -23.94 -4.12 -3.47
C LYS A 166 -23.76 -5.51 -4.10
N SER A 167 -22.54 -5.87 -4.50
CA SER A 167 -22.27 -7.12 -5.21
C SER A 167 -21.99 -8.31 -4.29
N GLN A 168 -21.32 -8.08 -3.16
CA GLN A 168 -20.73 -9.13 -2.31
C GLN A 168 -20.85 -8.75 -0.82
N TRP A 169 -22.06 -8.40 -0.36
CA TRP A 169 -22.29 -8.05 1.04
C TRP A 169 -22.08 -9.23 2.00
N SER A 170 -22.28 -10.47 1.52
CA SER A 170 -22.18 -11.69 2.33
C SER A 170 -20.77 -12.27 2.41
N ASP A 171 -19.78 -11.52 1.95
CA ASP A 171 -18.38 -11.92 2.08
C ASP A 171 -17.96 -11.92 3.56
N THR A 172 -16.99 -12.76 3.92
CA THR A 172 -16.50 -12.89 5.31
C THR A 172 -15.93 -11.57 5.86
N GLU A 173 -15.59 -10.66 4.96
CA GLU A 173 -15.05 -9.32 5.24
C GLU A 173 -16.09 -8.31 5.74
N PHE A 174 -17.40 -8.63 5.68
CA PHE A 174 -18.44 -7.68 6.12
C PHE A 174 -18.39 -7.42 7.64
N ILE A 175 -18.21 -8.46 8.45
CA ILE A 175 -18.15 -8.31 9.90
C ILE A 175 -16.92 -7.47 10.32
N PRO A 176 -15.68 -7.78 9.87
CA PRO A 176 -14.52 -6.93 10.13
C PRO A 176 -14.67 -5.49 9.63
N LEU A 177 -15.41 -5.25 8.54
CA LEU A 177 -15.68 -3.92 8.03
C LEU A 177 -16.61 -3.13 8.96
N ILE A 178 -17.68 -3.73 9.46
CA ILE A 178 -18.60 -3.07 10.39
C ILE A 178 -17.89 -2.76 11.72
N GLU A 179 -17.09 -3.70 12.23
CA GLU A 179 -16.25 -3.46 13.41
C GLU A 179 -15.26 -2.32 13.19
N TYR A 180 -14.64 -2.23 12.01
CA TYR A 180 -13.77 -1.11 11.66
C TYR A 180 -14.54 0.23 11.62
N ALA A 181 -15.71 0.26 10.99
CA ALA A 181 -16.47 1.49 10.76
C ALA A 181 -17.15 2.04 12.02
N TYR A 182 -17.68 1.16 12.88
CA TYR A 182 -18.45 1.53 14.07
C TYR A 182 -17.70 1.28 15.38
N GLY A 183 -16.56 0.60 15.33
CA GLY A 183 -15.77 0.27 16.50
C GLY A 183 -16.50 -0.65 17.49
N PRO A 184 -16.19 -0.58 18.80
CA PRO A 184 -16.81 -1.42 19.82
C PRO A 184 -18.31 -1.14 20.05
N ALA A 185 -18.89 -0.13 19.38
CA ALA A 185 -20.32 0.14 19.36
C ALA A 185 -21.08 -0.63 18.26
N SER A 186 -20.42 -1.59 17.60
CA SER A 186 -21.03 -2.47 16.60
C SER A 186 -22.23 -3.25 17.18
N PRO A 187 -23.33 -3.45 16.41
CA PRO A 187 -24.44 -4.31 16.83
C PRO A 187 -23.94 -5.72 17.19
N PRO A 188 -24.43 -6.32 18.29
CA PRO A 188 -24.00 -7.66 18.68
C PRO A 188 -24.36 -8.70 17.60
N GLN A 189 -23.50 -9.72 17.47
CA GLN A 189 -23.67 -10.88 16.59
C GLN A 189 -24.93 -11.69 16.92
#